data_AF-A0A957I1S6-F1
#
_entry.id   AF-A0A957I1S6-F1
#
_cell.length_a   1.000
_cell.length_b   1.000
_cell.length_c   1.000
_cell.angle_alpha   90.00
_cell.angle_beta   90.00
_cell.angle_gamma   90.00
#
_symmetry.space_group_name_H-M   'P 1'
#
loop_
_entity.id
_entity.type
_entity.pdbx_description
1 polymer ?
#
loop_
_entity_poly.entity_id
_entity_poly.type
_entity_poly.pdbx_seq_one_letter_code
_entity_poly.pdbx_strand_id
1 'polypeptide(L)'
;MQNLTIENFGPIKQAEIEIRSVLVFIGPQASGKSTISKAIYFFKSLRDDLFRYLLDILNGIEEAPAPPGYSLSQFGRRARDKFLGIYGPVAHFALMRLYYDYGNGVYVAVVPSNDGLGFTNVWLGGSFGEKFKLLVQDTVTFRQKAEELRRDRFLSSRETLRFEAEQ
;
A
#
# COMPACT_ATOMS: atom_id res chain seq x y z
N MET A 1 16.13 9.31 -3.51
CA MET A 1 15.50 9.95 -4.69
C MET A 1 14.26 9.13 -5.05
N GLN A 2 13.16 9.76 -5.43
CA GLN A 2 11.92 9.08 -5.82
C GLN A 2 11.58 9.49 -7.25
N ASN A 3 11.17 8.56 -8.10
CA ASN A 3 10.95 8.81 -9.52
C ASN A 3 9.62 8.22 -9.98
N LEU A 4 8.92 8.94 -10.84
CA LEU A 4 7.72 8.49 -11.53
C LEU A 4 8.00 8.36 -13.03
N THR A 5 7.73 7.19 -13.58
CA THR A 5 7.74 6.91 -15.02
C THR A 5 6.31 6.64 -15.48
N ILE A 6 5.89 7.27 -16.57
CA ILE A 6 4.58 7.09 -17.21
C ILE A 6 4.81 6.75 -18.68
N GLU A 7 4.19 5.68 -19.16
CA GLU A 7 4.18 5.27 -20.56
C GLU A 7 2.72 5.04 -21.00
N ASN A 8 2.35 5.57 -22.17
CA ASN A 8 1.07 5.36 -22.86
C ASN A 8 -0.18 5.51 -21.97
N PHE A 9 -0.26 6.58 -21.16
CA PHE A 9 -1.36 6.81 -20.24
C PHE A 9 -2.02 8.17 -20.45
N GLY A 10 -3.29 8.16 -20.85
CA GLY A 10 -4.00 9.38 -21.23
C GLY A 10 -3.28 10.11 -22.39
N PRO A 11 -3.03 11.42 -22.30
CA PRO A 11 -2.32 12.18 -23.33
C PRO A 11 -0.79 12.00 -23.29
N ILE A 12 -0.27 11.22 -22.34
CA ILE A 12 1.18 11.09 -22.08
C ILE A 12 1.69 9.84 -22.78
N LYS A 13 2.54 10.01 -23.81
CA LYS A 13 3.24 8.89 -24.45
C LYS A 13 4.37 8.36 -23.58
N GLN A 14 5.22 9.25 -23.08
CA GLN A 14 6.33 8.91 -22.19
C GLN A 14 6.66 10.11 -21.31
N ALA A 15 6.88 9.90 -20.02
CA ALA A 15 7.40 10.90 -19.10
C ALA A 15 8.21 10.22 -17.98
N GLU A 16 9.33 10.84 -17.60
CA GLU A 16 10.11 10.48 -16.43
C GLU A 16 10.28 11.72 -15.56
N ILE A 17 9.90 11.62 -14.28
CA ILE A 17 9.76 12.77 -13.39
C ILE A 17 10.41 12.44 -12.06
N GLU A 18 11.46 13.18 -11.73
CA GLU A 18 12.06 13.18 -10.40
C GLU A 18 11.12 13.90 -9.41
N ILE A 19 10.80 13.23 -8.31
CA ILE A 19 9.89 13.76 -7.29
C ILE A 19 10.64 14.65 -6.32
N ARG A 20 10.40 15.96 -6.42
CA ARG A 20 10.97 16.99 -5.56
C ARG A 20 9.99 17.47 -4.50
N SER A 21 10.46 18.31 -3.58
CA SER A 21 9.62 18.97 -2.56
C SER A 21 8.54 19.86 -3.17
N VAL A 22 8.89 20.59 -4.23
CA VAL A 22 7.99 21.42 -5.01
C VAL A 22 8.10 21.04 -6.49
N LEU A 23 6.95 20.75 -7.11
CA LEU A 23 6.83 20.46 -8.54
C LEU A 23 5.75 21.36 -9.14
N VAL A 24 6.11 22.10 -10.20
CA VAL A 24 5.18 22.97 -10.92
C VAL A 24 5.04 22.45 -12.34
N PHE A 25 3.81 22.09 -12.73
CA PHE A 25 3.49 21.65 -14.07
C PHE A 25 2.78 22.78 -14.83
N ILE A 26 3.38 23.24 -15.94
CA ILE A 26 2.81 24.27 -16.82
C ILE A 26 2.57 23.71 -18.22
N GLY A 27 1.60 24.28 -18.95
CA GLY A 27 1.30 23.90 -20.33
C GLY A 27 -0.19 24.01 -20.70
N PRO A 28 -0.54 23.75 -21.97
CA PRO A 28 -1.91 23.89 -22.51
C PRO A 28 -2.97 23.03 -21.79
N GLN A 29 -4.25 23.37 -21.91
CA GLN A 29 -5.34 22.53 -21.38
C GLN A 29 -5.25 21.09 -21.93
N ALA A 30 -5.65 20.11 -21.12
CA ALA A 30 -5.64 18.68 -21.45
C ALA A 30 -4.25 18.08 -21.79
N SER A 31 -3.15 18.77 -21.51
CA SER A 31 -1.78 18.29 -21.76
C SER A 31 -1.26 17.21 -20.79
N GLY A 32 -2.12 16.60 -19.97
CA GLY A 32 -1.72 15.53 -19.03
C GLY A 32 -1.22 15.98 -17.66
N LYS A 33 -1.19 17.28 -17.35
CA LYS A 33 -0.73 17.79 -16.03
C LYS A 33 -1.49 17.19 -14.85
N SER A 34 -2.82 17.13 -14.94
CA SER A 34 -3.66 16.52 -13.90
C SER A 34 -3.48 15.00 -13.84
N THR A 35 -3.14 14.36 -14.96
CA THR A 35 -2.84 12.92 -15.03
C THR A 35 -1.56 12.61 -14.26
N ILE A 36 -0.51 13.41 -14.44
CA ILE A 36 0.75 13.31 -13.67
C ILE A 36 0.50 13.57 -12.19
N SER A 37 -0.17 14.67 -11.83
CA SER A 37 -0.37 15.01 -10.42
C SER A 37 -1.21 13.98 -9.68
N LYS A 38 -2.25 13.43 -10.32
CA LYS A 38 -3.03 12.31 -9.78
C LYS A 38 -2.20 11.04 -9.61
N ALA A 39 -1.25 10.78 -10.50
CA ALA A 39 -0.40 9.60 -10.42
C ALA A 39 0.54 9.73 -9.21
N ILE A 40 1.19 10.90 -9.07
CA ILE A 40 2.00 11.24 -7.90
C ILE A 40 1.17 11.11 -6.61
N TYR A 41 -0.05 11.67 -6.60
CA TYR A 41 -0.96 11.56 -5.46
C TYR A 41 -1.25 10.10 -5.12
N PHE A 42 -1.65 9.29 -6.10
CA PHE A 42 -1.92 7.87 -5.93
C PHE A 42 -0.74 7.17 -5.24
N PHE A 43 0.46 7.23 -5.84
CA PHE A 43 1.63 6.54 -5.31
C PHE A 43 2.06 7.05 -3.93
N LYS A 44 2.03 8.37 -3.70
CA LYS A 44 2.38 8.91 -2.37
C LYS A 44 1.37 8.49 -1.30
N SER A 45 0.09 8.49 -1.64
CA SER A 45 -0.99 8.15 -0.72
C SER A 45 -1.02 6.67 -0.30
N LEU A 46 -0.35 5.77 -1.05
CA LEU A 46 -0.21 4.37 -0.64
C LEU A 46 0.53 4.20 0.69
N ARG A 47 1.41 5.14 1.05
CA ARG A 47 2.05 5.18 2.38
C ARG A 47 1.01 5.33 3.48
N ASP A 48 0.07 6.26 3.30
CA ASP A 48 -0.97 6.53 4.29
C ASP A 48 -1.94 5.35 4.38
N ASP A 49 -2.25 4.72 3.24
CA ASP A 49 -3.05 3.51 3.20
C ASP A 49 -2.37 2.34 3.93
N LEU A 50 -1.05 2.19 3.77
CA LEU A 50 -0.27 1.19 4.51
C LEU A 50 -0.34 1.46 6.01
N PHE A 51 -0.15 2.72 6.42
CA PHE A 51 -0.21 3.08 7.83
C PHE A 51 -1.58 2.80 8.44
N ARG A 52 -2.66 3.16 7.74
CA ARG A 52 -4.04 2.84 8.16
C ARG A 52 -4.27 1.34 8.27
N TYR A 53 -3.84 0.57 7.28
CA TYR A 53 -3.92 -0.89 7.30
C TYR A 53 -3.25 -1.50 8.54
N LEU A 54 -2.04 -1.04 8.88
CA LEU A 54 -1.34 -1.50 10.08
C LEU A 54 -2.04 -1.06 11.36
N LEU A 55 -2.57 0.17 11.43
CA LEU A 55 -3.36 0.63 12.58
C LEU A 55 -4.63 -0.18 12.80
N ASP A 56 -5.33 -0.56 11.73
CA ASP A 56 -6.53 -1.38 11.81
C ASP A 56 -6.22 -2.76 12.41
N ILE A 57 -5.07 -3.34 12.05
CA ILE A 57 -4.57 -4.59 12.66
C ILE A 57 -4.26 -4.39 14.14
N LEU A 58 -3.56 -3.30 14.51
CA LEU A 58 -3.21 -3.01 15.90
C LEU A 58 -4.44 -2.81 16.80
N ASN A 59 -5.46 -2.14 16.27
CA ASN A 59 -6.69 -1.86 17.00
C ASN A 59 -7.69 -3.02 16.97
N GLY A 60 -7.39 -4.09 16.25
CA GLY A 60 -8.28 -5.24 16.11
C GLY A 60 -9.53 -5.00 15.27
N ILE A 61 -9.50 -3.98 14.42
CA ILE A 61 -10.54 -3.73 13.41
C ILE A 61 -10.38 -4.73 12.26
N GLU A 62 -9.14 -5.06 11.91
CA GLU A 62 -8.81 -6.08 10.92
C GLU A 62 -7.94 -7.18 11.54
N GLU A 63 -8.17 -8.42 11.14
CA GLU A 63 -7.24 -9.51 11.41
C GLU A 63 -6.25 -9.62 10.25
N ALA A 64 -4.96 -9.71 10.56
CA ALA A 64 -3.97 -10.00 9.54
C ALA A 64 -4.26 -11.41 8.97
N PRO A 65 -4.56 -11.54 7.67
CA PRO A 65 -4.94 -12.83 7.10
C PRO A 65 -3.80 -13.84 7.22
N ALA A 66 -4.15 -15.06 7.65
CA ALA A 66 -3.27 -16.21 7.62
C ALA A 66 -3.47 -16.99 6.30
N PRO A 67 -2.40 -17.31 5.53
CA PRO A 67 -0.98 -17.03 5.77
C PRO A 67 -0.54 -15.59 5.38
N PRO A 68 0.63 -15.11 5.86
CA PRO A 68 1.10 -13.72 5.72
C PRO A 68 1.18 -13.18 4.27
N GLY A 69 1.26 -14.06 3.27
CA GLY A 69 1.21 -13.68 1.86
C GLY A 69 -0.10 -13.03 1.43
N TYR A 70 -1.22 -13.33 2.11
CA TYR A 70 -2.53 -12.78 1.78
C TYR A 70 -2.64 -11.30 2.14
N SER A 71 -1.95 -10.83 3.17
CA SER A 71 -1.93 -9.40 3.55
C SER A 71 -1.43 -8.52 2.39
N LEU A 72 -0.41 -8.99 1.67
CA LEU A 72 0.12 -8.27 0.52
C LEU A 72 -0.90 -8.22 -0.63
N SER A 73 -1.60 -9.33 -0.89
CA SER A 73 -2.64 -9.39 -1.92
C SER A 73 -3.84 -8.50 -1.60
N GLN A 74 -4.26 -8.44 -0.33
CA GLN A 74 -5.34 -7.57 0.11
C GLN A 74 -4.95 -6.10 -0.04
N PHE A 75 -3.73 -5.73 0.37
CA PHE A 75 -3.22 -4.39 0.16
C PHE A 75 -3.13 -4.03 -1.32
N GLY A 76 -2.64 -4.94 -2.17
CA GLY A 76 -2.61 -4.76 -3.62
C GLY A 76 -4.00 -4.56 -4.22
N ARG A 77 -5.01 -5.28 -3.74
CA ARG A 77 -6.41 -5.08 -4.13
C ARG A 77 -6.93 -3.69 -3.72
N ARG A 78 -6.67 -3.23 -2.49
CA ARG A 78 -7.04 -1.87 -2.05
C ARG A 78 -6.36 -0.80 -2.89
N ALA A 79 -5.07 -0.98 -3.20
CA ALA A 79 -4.34 -0.07 -4.07
C ALA A 79 -4.93 -0.03 -5.49
N ARG A 80 -5.32 -1.19 -6.04
CA ARG A 80 -6.01 -1.27 -7.33
C ARG A 80 -7.36 -0.55 -7.30
N ASP A 81 -8.18 -0.81 -6.29
CA ASP A 81 -9.51 -0.22 -6.17
C ASP A 81 -9.41 1.31 -6.00
N LYS A 82 -8.41 1.79 -5.25
CA LYS A 82 -8.09 3.22 -5.16
C LYS A 82 -7.67 3.82 -6.50
N PHE A 83 -6.79 3.15 -7.25
CA PHE A 83 -6.39 3.60 -8.59
C PHE A 83 -7.59 3.75 -9.52
N LEU A 84 -8.46 2.74 -9.55
CA LEU A 84 -9.70 2.76 -10.34
C LEU A 84 -10.68 3.82 -9.83
N GLY A 85 -10.70 4.13 -8.53
CA GLY A 85 -11.49 5.24 -7.99
C GLY A 85 -11.01 6.62 -8.47
N ILE A 86 -9.71 6.78 -8.76
CA ILE A 86 -9.13 8.05 -9.23
C ILE A 86 -9.31 8.25 -10.74
N TYR A 87 -9.14 7.17 -11.52
CA TYR A 87 -9.07 7.22 -12.98
C TYR A 87 -10.24 6.56 -13.71
N GLY A 88 -11.07 5.81 -13.01
CA GLY A 88 -12.05 4.90 -13.62
C GLY A 88 -11.39 3.68 -14.27
N PRO A 89 -12.17 2.86 -14.99
CA PRO A 89 -11.65 1.75 -15.77
C PRO A 89 -10.70 2.21 -16.88
N VAL A 90 -9.50 1.64 -16.93
CA VAL A 90 -8.42 2.02 -17.87
C VAL A 90 -8.13 0.93 -18.91
N ALA A 91 -9.06 -0.01 -19.12
CA ALA A 91 -8.91 -1.14 -20.05
C ALA A 91 -8.52 -0.72 -21.49
N HIS A 92 -8.89 0.49 -21.90
CA HIS A 92 -8.58 1.04 -23.21
C HIS A 92 -7.11 1.45 -23.38
N PHE A 93 -6.34 1.57 -22.29
CA PHE A 93 -4.91 1.81 -22.35
C PHE A 93 -4.11 0.50 -22.30
N ALA A 94 -4.18 -0.29 -23.36
CA ALA A 94 -3.60 -1.64 -23.41
C ALA A 94 -2.07 -1.71 -23.24
N LEU A 95 -1.35 -0.60 -23.45
CA LEU A 95 0.10 -0.51 -23.32
C LEU A 95 0.54 0.44 -22.19
N MET A 96 -0.38 0.83 -21.29
CA MET A 96 -0.01 1.75 -20.23
C MET A 96 0.96 1.13 -19.23
N ARG A 97 1.85 1.95 -18.72
CA ARG A 97 2.67 1.62 -17.56
C ARG A 97 2.85 2.85 -16.72
N LEU A 98 2.47 2.77 -15.45
CA LEU A 98 2.87 3.73 -14.45
C LEU A 98 3.81 3.02 -13.50
N TYR A 99 4.99 3.57 -13.28
CA TYR A 99 6.01 2.99 -12.40
C TYR A 99 6.51 4.05 -11.45
N TYR A 100 6.48 3.74 -10.15
CA TYR A 100 6.94 4.65 -9.11
C TYR A 100 8.01 3.97 -8.26
N ASP A 101 9.21 4.54 -8.30
CA ASP A 101 10.33 4.13 -7.46
C ASP A 101 10.36 4.99 -6.19
N TYR A 102 10.21 4.34 -5.03
CA TYR A 102 10.32 4.98 -3.73
C TYR A 102 11.79 5.07 -3.25
N GLY A 103 12.71 4.43 -3.97
CA GLY A 103 14.11 4.22 -3.61
C GLY A 103 14.34 2.90 -2.85
N ASN A 104 15.62 2.53 -2.69
CA ASN A 104 16.03 1.33 -1.95
C ASN A 104 15.38 0.02 -2.44
N GLY A 105 15.18 -0.10 -3.76
CA GLY A 105 14.55 -1.26 -4.42
C GLY A 105 13.03 -1.38 -4.19
N VAL A 106 12.42 -0.40 -3.53
CA VAL A 106 10.97 -0.39 -3.24
C VAL A 106 10.27 0.35 -4.35
N TYR A 107 9.42 -0.34 -5.11
CA TYR A 107 8.64 0.26 -6.20
C TYR A 107 7.22 -0.29 -6.24
N VAL A 108 6.35 0.46 -6.89
CA VAL A 108 4.99 0.03 -7.27
C VAL A 108 4.78 0.34 -8.74
N ALA A 109 4.18 -0.60 -9.47
CA ALA A 109 3.81 -0.41 -10.86
C ALA A 109 2.31 -0.65 -11.07
N VAL A 110 1.71 0.07 -12.01
CA VAL A 110 0.35 -0.14 -12.47
C VAL A 110 0.41 -0.46 -13.96
N VAL A 111 -0.09 -1.64 -14.32
CA VAL A 111 -0.06 -2.17 -15.68
C VAL A 111 -1.41 -2.81 -16.02
N PRO A 112 -1.80 -2.88 -17.30
CA PRO A 112 -2.95 -3.67 -17.70
C PRO A 112 -2.69 -5.16 -17.43
N SER A 113 -3.77 -5.91 -17.25
CA SER A 113 -3.72 -7.36 -17.12
C SER A 113 -3.55 -8.02 -18.49
N ASN A 114 -2.71 -9.04 -18.55
CA ASN A 114 -2.42 -9.80 -19.77
C ASN A 114 -3.48 -10.87 -20.07
N ASP A 115 -4.51 -10.98 -19.23
CA ASP A 115 -5.59 -11.98 -19.33
C ASP A 115 -6.65 -11.65 -20.39
N GLY A 116 -6.54 -10.50 -21.07
CA GLY A 116 -7.52 -10.05 -22.06
C GLY A 116 -8.84 -9.59 -21.46
N LEU A 117 -8.99 -9.58 -20.13
CA LEU A 117 -10.19 -9.17 -19.42
C LEU A 117 -10.23 -7.65 -19.14
N GLY A 118 -9.20 -6.92 -19.57
CA GLY A 118 -9.13 -5.46 -19.42
C GLY A 118 -8.94 -5.00 -17.97
N PHE A 119 -8.50 -5.89 -17.07
CA PHE A 119 -8.26 -5.52 -15.68
C PHE A 119 -6.97 -4.70 -15.54
N THR A 120 -6.89 -3.94 -14.46
CA THR A 120 -5.69 -3.22 -14.04
C THR A 120 -5.02 -3.99 -12.90
N ASN A 121 -3.72 -4.22 -13.01
CA ASN A 121 -2.91 -4.83 -11.98
C ASN A 121 -2.05 -3.76 -11.30
N VAL A 122 -1.94 -3.87 -9.98
CA VAL A 122 -0.99 -3.10 -9.17
C VAL A 122 0.08 -4.07 -8.68
N TRP A 123 1.29 -3.93 -9.22
CA TRP A 123 2.43 -4.75 -8.87
C TRP A 123 3.24 -4.08 -7.78
N LEU A 124 3.41 -4.78 -6.67
CA LEU A 124 4.24 -4.37 -5.55
C LEU A 124 5.60 -5.07 -5.71
N GLY A 125 6.69 -4.30 -5.80
CA GLY A 125 8.02 -4.86 -6.05
C GLY A 125 8.45 -5.88 -4.98
N GLY A 126 9.41 -6.75 -5.31
CA GLY A 126 9.86 -7.82 -4.41
C GLY A 126 10.27 -7.30 -3.02
N SER A 127 11.15 -6.29 -2.98
CA SER A 127 11.58 -5.67 -1.73
C SER A 127 10.46 -4.92 -1.00
N PHE A 128 9.43 -4.43 -1.72
CA PHE A 128 8.23 -3.90 -1.08
C PHE A 128 7.50 -5.03 -0.35
N GLY A 129 7.26 -6.15 -1.04
CA GLY A 129 6.53 -7.29 -0.49
C GLY A 129 7.20 -7.90 0.74
N GLU A 130 8.52 -8.02 0.74
CA GLU A 130 9.31 -8.50 1.87
C GLU A 130 9.19 -7.57 3.08
N LYS A 131 9.47 -6.27 2.89
CA LYS A 131 9.37 -5.27 3.97
C LYS A 131 7.94 -5.15 4.51
N PHE A 132 6.94 -5.24 3.63
CA PHE A 132 5.53 -5.25 4.01
C PHE A 132 5.19 -6.44 4.91
N LYS A 133 5.63 -7.65 4.55
CA LYS A 133 5.39 -8.85 5.37
C LYS A 133 6.02 -8.72 6.75
N LEU A 134 7.26 -8.24 6.83
CA LEU A 134 7.94 -7.98 8.09
C LEU A 134 7.16 -6.98 8.96
N LEU A 135 6.74 -5.85 8.38
CA LEU A 135 5.96 -4.84 9.10
C LEU A 135 4.64 -5.41 9.64
N VAL A 136 3.91 -6.19 8.84
CA VAL A 136 2.66 -6.82 9.29
C VAL A 136 2.94 -7.81 10.42
N GLN A 137 4.00 -8.60 10.33
CA GLN A 137 4.38 -9.55 11.38
C GLN A 137 4.76 -8.85 12.69
N ASP A 138 5.55 -7.78 12.61
CA ASP A 138 5.92 -6.96 13.76
C ASP A 138 4.68 -6.35 14.41
N THR A 139 3.74 -5.88 13.59
CA THR A 139 2.47 -5.29 14.04
C THR A 139 1.62 -6.31 14.80
N VAL A 140 1.46 -7.52 14.26
CA VAL A 140 0.72 -8.61 14.93
C VAL A 140 1.39 -9.01 16.24
N THR A 141 2.72 -9.16 16.23
CA THR A 141 3.51 -9.53 17.43
C THR A 141 3.38 -8.47 18.51
N PHE A 142 3.45 -7.19 18.13
CA PHE A 142 3.30 -6.08 19.05
C PHE A 142 1.90 -6.06 19.69
N ARG A 143 0.85 -6.29 18.89
CA ARG A 143 -0.52 -6.39 19.42
C ARG A 143 -0.67 -7.53 20.43
N GLN A 144 -0.17 -8.72 20.12
CA GLN A 144 -0.22 -9.87 21.04
C GLN A 144 0.44 -9.56 22.38
N LYS A 145 1.66 -9.01 22.35
CA LYS A 145 2.37 -8.58 23.57
C LYS A 145 1.61 -7.51 24.35
N ALA A 146 0.98 -6.56 23.67
CA ALA A 146 0.18 -5.52 24.30
C ALA A 146 -1.10 -6.08 24.96
N GLU A 147 -1.71 -7.10 24.35
CA GLU A 147 -2.86 -7.81 24.93
C GLU A 147 -2.45 -8.65 26.15
N GLU A 148 -1.33 -9.36 26.10
CA GLU A 148 -0.76 -10.11 27.24
C GLU A 148 -0.47 -9.17 28.43
N LEU A 149 0.26 -8.08 28.19
CA LEU A 149 0.56 -7.07 29.22
C LEU A 149 -0.70 -6.37 29.79
N ARG A 150 -1.81 -6.35 29.04
CA ARG A 150 -3.09 -5.87 29.56
C ARG A 150 -3.71 -6.93 30.46
N ARG A 151 -3.77 -8.20 30.04
CA ARG A 151 -4.31 -9.29 30.86
C ARG A 151 -3.60 -9.39 32.21
N ASP A 152 -2.27 -9.35 32.22
CA ASP A 152 -1.48 -9.43 33.46
C ASP A 152 -1.75 -8.29 34.45
N ARG A 153 -2.08 -7.10 33.94
CA ARG A 153 -2.42 -5.93 34.77
C ARG A 153 -3.86 -5.92 35.29
N PHE A 154 -4.74 -6.72 34.72
CA PHE A 154 -6.17 -6.77 35.09
C PHE A 154 -6.58 -8.06 35.82
N LEU A 155 -5.63 -8.90 36.25
CA LEU A 155 -5.93 -10.00 37.17
C LEU A 155 -6.54 -9.42 38.45
N SER A 156 -7.75 -9.87 38.80
CA SER A 156 -8.34 -9.51 40.09
C SER A 156 -7.51 -10.11 41.23
N SER A 157 -7.55 -9.54 42.43
CA SER A 157 -6.77 -10.06 43.58
C SER A 157 -7.02 -11.55 43.85
N ARG A 158 -8.20 -12.08 43.48
CA ARG A 158 -8.51 -13.53 43.56
C ARG A 158 -7.79 -14.37 42.52
N GLU A 159 -7.55 -13.85 41.32
CA GLU A 159 -6.85 -14.54 40.24
C GLU A 159 -5.34 -14.48 40.44
N THR A 160 -4.81 -13.35 40.95
CA THR A 160 -3.40 -13.23 41.36
C THR A 160 -3.06 -14.25 42.46
N LEU A 161 -3.93 -14.38 43.47
CA LEU A 161 -3.75 -15.36 44.56
C LEU A 161 -3.85 -16.83 44.10
N ARG A 162 -4.62 -17.12 43.03
CA ARG A 162 -4.66 -18.48 42.45
C ARG A 162 -3.41 -18.79 41.64
N PHE A 163 -2.91 -17.81 40.90
CA PHE A 163 -1.70 -17.96 40.10
C PHE A 163 -0.44 -18.14 40.96
N GLU A 164 -0.36 -17.46 42.11
CA GLU A 164 0.73 -17.63 43.09
C GLU A 164 0.65 -18.97 43.85
N ALA A 165 -0.52 -19.60 43.94
CA ALA A 165 -0.70 -20.88 44.61
C ALA A 165 -0.42 -22.10 43.69
N GLU A 166 -0.29 -21.87 42.38
CA GLU A 166 0.00 -22.91 41.37
C GLU A 166 1.48 -22.93 40.92
N GLN A 167 2.33 -22.05 41.47
CA GLN A 167 3.82 -22.13 41.38
C GLN A 167 4.42 -22.71 42.65
#